data_AF-A0A916XS65-F1
#
_entry.id   AF-A0A916XS65-F1
#
_cell.length_a   1.000
_cell.length_b   1.000
_cell.length_c   1.000
_cell.angle_alpha   90.00
_cell.angle_beta   90.00
_cell.angle_gamma   90.00
#
_symmetry.space_group_name_H-M   'P 1'
#
loop_
_entity.id
_entity.type
_entity.pdbx_description
1 polymer ?
#
loop_
_entity_poly.entity_id
_entity_poly.type
_entity_poly.pdbx_seq_one_letter_code
_entity_poly.pdbx_strand_id
1 'polypeptide(L)'
;MNDEATALYQDGRYDQATALAKKSLQLAQSDNTPNNPDVATSLSKLAAIYAAQGFFEQAEPLSRQALAIRVKKLNAEDPDIVANQAQLAGINAAILDRNRTIAPFKRISTAANSSSIFQILNKDAHSATFAFNGSEPNSRKRWRQVIEVDAKQGEDIDLAIVRRMIQIIRTYYTGDFNWESRRLGRTVSMSARPEDTAALEDFMMREFDFR
;
A
#
# COMPACT_ATOMS: atom_id res chain seq x y z
N MET A 1 22.08 10.97 -6.78
CA MET A 1 20.67 11.08 -6.33
C MET A 1 20.18 9.77 -5.70
N ASN A 2 20.45 8.60 -6.28
CA ASN A 2 20.13 7.31 -5.63
C ASN A 2 20.86 7.08 -4.29
N ASP A 3 22.11 7.54 -4.16
CA ASP A 3 22.86 7.42 -2.90
C ASP A 3 22.29 8.34 -1.81
N GLU A 4 21.92 9.55 -2.17
CA GLU A 4 21.25 10.49 -1.28
C GLU A 4 19.86 9.98 -0.86
N ALA A 5 19.11 9.35 -1.77
CA ALA A 5 17.85 8.68 -1.43
C ALA A 5 18.10 7.51 -0.45
N THR A 6 19.23 6.83 -0.57
CA THR A 6 19.64 5.76 0.36
C THR A 6 19.99 6.32 1.74
N ALA A 7 20.69 7.46 1.82
CA ALA A 7 20.99 8.11 3.09
C ALA A 7 19.72 8.58 3.80
N LEU A 8 18.81 9.27 3.08
CA LEU A 8 17.51 9.69 3.61
C LEU A 8 16.67 8.50 4.08
N TYR A 9 16.73 7.38 3.34
CA TYR A 9 16.09 6.13 3.71
C TYR A 9 16.65 5.56 5.02
N GLN A 10 17.98 5.51 5.17
CA GLN A 10 18.65 5.02 6.38
C GLN A 10 18.36 5.91 7.59
N ASP A 11 18.16 7.21 7.37
CA ASP A 11 17.76 8.18 8.40
C ASP A 11 16.25 8.14 8.72
N GLY A 12 15.48 7.23 8.10
CA GLY A 12 14.03 7.11 8.31
C GLY A 12 13.20 8.23 7.67
N ARG A 13 13.80 9.10 6.85
CA ARG A 13 13.14 10.21 6.15
C ARG A 13 12.50 9.71 4.85
N TYR A 14 11.55 8.79 4.99
CA TYR A 14 11.01 8.02 3.87
C TYR A 14 10.33 8.85 2.78
N ASP A 15 9.60 9.91 3.13
CA ASP A 15 8.94 10.76 2.13
C ASP A 15 9.96 11.44 1.20
N GLN A 16 11.05 11.93 1.80
CA GLN A 16 12.12 12.60 1.06
C GLN A 16 12.91 11.60 0.21
N ALA A 17 13.22 10.44 0.79
CA ALA A 17 13.86 9.34 0.08
C ALA A 17 13.00 8.90 -1.13
N THR A 18 11.69 8.76 -0.95
CA THR A 18 10.73 8.38 -2.00
C THR A 18 10.71 9.43 -3.12
N ALA A 19 10.58 10.72 -2.77
CA ALA A 19 10.57 11.80 -3.74
C ALA A 19 11.86 11.84 -4.57
N LEU A 20 13.01 11.65 -3.92
CA LEU A 20 14.31 11.67 -4.56
C LEU A 20 14.56 10.43 -5.44
N ALA A 21 14.15 9.24 -5.00
CA ALA A 21 14.21 8.03 -5.80
C ALA A 21 13.32 8.12 -7.05
N LYS A 22 12.11 8.69 -6.94
CA LYS A 22 11.24 8.97 -8.11
C LYS A 22 11.89 9.94 -9.09
N LYS A 23 12.48 11.02 -8.58
CA LYS A 23 13.21 11.98 -9.43
C LYS A 23 14.39 11.32 -10.14
N SER A 24 15.14 10.46 -9.44
CA SER A 24 16.24 9.68 -10.01
C SER A 24 15.76 8.76 -11.14
N LEU A 25 14.64 8.06 -10.91
CA LEU A 25 14.01 7.21 -11.92
C LEU A 25 13.59 8.00 -13.16
N GLN A 26 12.94 9.15 -12.98
CA GLN A 26 12.50 10.01 -14.09
C GLN A 26 13.68 10.49 -14.94
N LEU A 27 14.79 10.89 -14.30
CA LEU A 27 16.01 11.29 -15.01
C LEU A 27 16.64 10.09 -15.75
N ALA A 28 16.74 8.93 -15.11
CA ALA A 28 17.28 7.73 -15.74
C ALA A 28 16.42 7.26 -16.94
N GLN A 29 15.10 7.47 -16.89
CA GLN A 29 14.16 7.16 -17.97
C GLN A 29 14.19 8.18 -19.12
N SER A 30 14.66 9.40 -18.87
CA SER A 30 14.81 10.41 -19.93
C SER A 30 15.94 10.08 -20.91
N ASP A 31 16.86 9.21 -20.50
CA ASP A 31 17.81 8.56 -21.38
C ASP A 31 17.13 7.38 -22.10
N ASN A 32 17.01 7.50 -23.42
CA ASN A 32 16.36 6.49 -24.28
C ASN A 32 17.21 5.23 -24.51
N THR A 33 18.30 5.05 -23.76
CA THR A 33 19.12 3.84 -23.82
C THR A 33 18.31 2.60 -23.39
N PRO A 34 18.15 1.59 -24.26
CA PRO A 34 17.43 0.37 -23.90
C PRO A 34 18.09 -0.35 -22.73
N ASN A 35 17.27 -0.75 -21.75
CA ASN A 35 17.71 -1.44 -20.54
C ASN A 35 18.80 -0.66 -19.77
N ASN A 36 18.62 0.66 -19.62
CA ASN A 36 19.51 1.52 -18.85
C ASN A 36 19.70 0.99 -17.40
N PRO A 37 20.93 0.64 -16.98
CA PRO A 37 21.21 0.17 -15.61
C PRO A 37 20.77 1.16 -14.53
N ASP A 38 20.82 2.48 -14.80
CA ASP A 38 20.39 3.49 -13.85
C ASP A 38 18.89 3.45 -13.58
N VAL A 39 18.10 3.01 -14.56
CA VAL A 39 16.67 2.75 -14.37
C VAL A 39 16.48 1.57 -13.42
N ALA A 40 17.25 0.49 -13.58
CA ALA A 40 17.18 -0.66 -12.67
C ALA A 40 17.59 -0.30 -11.24
N THR A 41 18.66 0.47 -11.08
CA THR A 41 19.11 0.99 -9.78
C THR A 41 18.02 1.83 -9.13
N SER A 42 17.46 2.80 -9.85
CA SER A 42 16.44 3.70 -9.32
C SER A 42 15.14 2.96 -8.95
N LEU A 43 14.71 2.00 -9.77
CA LEU A 43 13.55 1.13 -9.48
C LEU A 43 13.78 0.29 -8.23
N SER A 44 14.94 -0.35 -8.10
CA SER A 44 15.31 -1.18 -6.95
C SER A 44 15.36 -0.37 -5.66
N LYS A 45 15.86 0.87 -5.72
CA LYS A 45 15.85 1.81 -4.58
C LYS A 45 14.44 2.20 -4.17
N LEU A 46 13.59 2.59 -5.12
CA LEU A 46 12.20 2.93 -4.83
C LEU A 46 11.44 1.73 -4.23
N ALA A 47 11.67 0.53 -4.75
CA ALA A 47 11.11 -0.70 -4.21
C ALA A 47 11.57 -0.96 -2.75
N ALA A 48 12.84 -0.70 -2.43
CA ALA A 48 13.36 -0.91 -1.07
C ALA A 48 12.72 0.07 -0.08
N ILE A 49 12.60 1.33 -0.47
CA ILE A 49 11.96 2.38 0.34
C ILE A 49 10.48 2.06 0.58
N TYR A 50 9.77 1.56 -0.43
CA TYR A 50 8.38 1.10 -0.26
C TYR A 50 8.28 -0.14 0.63
N ALA A 51 9.15 -1.13 0.45
CA ALA A 51 9.13 -2.34 1.28
C ALA A 51 9.38 -2.01 2.76
N ALA A 52 10.31 -1.11 3.07
CA ALA A 52 10.60 -0.70 4.45
C ALA A 52 9.43 0.02 5.14
N GLN A 53 8.59 0.70 4.36
CA GLN A 53 7.35 1.31 4.85
C GLN A 53 6.14 0.34 4.84
N GLY A 54 6.36 -0.93 4.49
CA GLY A 54 5.32 -1.94 4.42
C GLY A 54 4.44 -1.87 3.16
N PHE A 55 4.84 -1.12 2.14
CA PHE A 55 4.14 -0.98 0.85
C PHE A 55 4.59 -2.06 -0.14
N PHE A 56 4.45 -3.32 0.26
CA PHE A 56 4.98 -4.47 -0.49
C PHE A 56 4.34 -4.63 -1.88
N GLU A 57 3.04 -4.36 -2.02
CA GLU A 57 2.31 -4.43 -3.30
C GLU A 57 2.81 -3.41 -4.33
N GLN A 58 3.30 -2.25 -3.87
CA GLN A 58 3.92 -1.24 -4.72
C GLN A 58 5.41 -1.55 -4.96
N ALA A 59 6.08 -2.19 -4.00
CA ALA A 59 7.48 -2.57 -4.10
C ALA A 59 7.71 -3.74 -5.08
N GLU A 60 6.81 -4.73 -5.12
CA GLU A 60 6.95 -5.93 -5.94
C GLU A 60 7.11 -5.62 -7.45
N PRO A 61 6.20 -4.87 -8.11
CA PRO A 61 6.30 -4.62 -9.55
C PRO A 61 7.57 -3.84 -9.91
N LEU A 62 7.99 -2.90 -9.05
CA LEU A 62 9.24 -2.14 -9.22
C LEU A 62 10.47 -3.06 -9.13
N SER A 63 10.50 -3.94 -8.14
CA SER A 63 11.58 -4.90 -7.95
C SER A 63 11.65 -5.91 -9.09
N ARG A 64 10.50 -6.36 -9.63
CA ARG A 64 10.44 -7.21 -10.83
C ARG A 64 10.95 -6.50 -12.08
N GLN A 65 10.58 -5.24 -12.27
CA GLN A 65 11.02 -4.44 -13.42
C GLN A 65 12.53 -4.20 -13.38
N ALA A 66 13.09 -3.88 -12.21
CA ALA A 66 14.54 -3.76 -12.01
C ALA A 66 15.28 -5.05 -12.37
N LEU A 67 14.77 -6.20 -11.90
CA LEU A 67 15.35 -7.50 -12.17
C LEU A 67 15.32 -7.84 -13.67
N ALA A 68 14.21 -7.55 -14.35
CA ALA A 68 14.07 -7.78 -15.79
C ALA A 68 15.06 -6.96 -16.63
N ILE A 69 15.40 -5.74 -16.19
CA ILE A 69 16.44 -4.92 -16.83
C ILE A 69 17.83 -5.52 -16.57
N ARG A 70 18.13 -5.89 -15.31
CA ARG A 70 19.43 -6.45 -14.93
C ARG A 70 19.75 -7.77 -15.64
N VAL A 71 18.80 -8.70 -15.70
CA VAL A 71 18.97 -10.01 -16.36
C VAL A 71 19.19 -9.90 -17.88
N LYS A 72 18.74 -8.82 -18.53
CA LYS A 72 19.00 -8.60 -19.96
C LYS A 72 20.42 -8.11 -20.26
N LYS A 73 21.11 -7.54 -19.28
CA LYS A 73 22.43 -6.90 -19.44
C LYS A 73 23.56 -7.69 -18.78
N LEU A 74 23.25 -8.43 -17.72
CA LEU A 74 24.22 -9.01 -16.81
C LEU A 74 24.03 -10.53 -16.71
N ASN A 75 25.14 -11.23 -16.53
CA ASN A 75 25.19 -12.66 -16.23
C ASN A 75 24.54 -12.94 -14.86
N ALA A 76 23.89 -14.10 -14.72
CA ALA A 76 23.05 -14.43 -13.57
C ALA A 76 23.77 -14.42 -12.19
N GLU A 77 25.10 -14.44 -12.18
CA GLU A 77 25.94 -14.34 -10.97
C GLU A 77 26.29 -12.90 -10.56
N ASP A 78 25.74 -11.89 -11.25
CA ASP A 78 25.96 -10.49 -10.89
C ASP A 78 25.39 -10.20 -9.48
N PRO A 79 26.20 -9.62 -8.57
CA PRO A 79 25.76 -9.26 -7.22
C PRO A 79 24.47 -8.44 -7.18
N ASP A 80 24.25 -7.57 -8.17
CA ASP A 80 23.05 -6.75 -8.27
C ASP A 80 21.80 -7.59 -8.58
N ILE A 81 21.93 -8.63 -9.40
CA ILE A 81 20.84 -9.58 -9.67
C ILE A 81 20.50 -10.35 -8.40
N VAL A 82 21.52 -10.87 -7.71
CA VAL A 82 21.35 -11.64 -6.46
C VAL A 82 20.67 -10.78 -5.38
N ALA A 83 21.14 -9.55 -5.19
CA ALA A 83 20.55 -8.61 -4.24
C ALA A 83 19.08 -8.30 -4.58
N ASN A 84 18.78 -8.09 -5.86
CA ASN A 84 17.41 -7.77 -6.28
C ASN A 84 16.46 -8.97 -6.15
N GLN A 85 16.94 -10.19 -6.41
CA GLN A 85 16.18 -11.42 -6.17
C GLN A 85 15.89 -11.63 -4.69
N ALA A 86 16.89 -11.42 -3.81
CA ALA A 86 16.69 -11.49 -2.37
C ALA A 86 15.68 -10.45 -1.87
N GLN A 87 15.76 -9.21 -2.38
CA GLN A 87 14.78 -8.16 -2.11
C GLN A 87 13.37 -8.59 -2.54
N LEU A 88 13.21 -9.10 -3.77
CA LEU A 88 11.91 -9.55 -4.28
C LEU A 88 11.36 -10.73 -3.47
N ALA A 89 12.21 -11.68 -3.05
CA ALA A 89 11.81 -12.80 -2.20
C ALA A 89 11.30 -12.32 -0.83
N GLY A 90 11.99 -11.34 -0.21
CA GLY A 90 11.55 -10.72 1.04
C GLY A 90 10.21 -10.00 0.89
N ILE A 91 10.03 -9.24 -0.19
CA ILE A 91 8.76 -8.58 -0.52
C ILE A 91 7.63 -9.61 -0.67
N ASN A 92 7.86 -10.68 -1.45
CA ASN A 92 6.85 -11.73 -1.66
C ASN A 92 6.50 -12.50 -0.38
N ALA A 93 7.48 -12.77 0.47
CA ALA A 93 7.25 -13.39 1.77
C ALA A 93 6.38 -12.50 2.66
N ALA A 94 6.65 -11.19 2.68
CA ALA A 94 5.86 -10.23 3.43
C ALA A 94 4.43 -10.07 2.87
N ILE A 95 4.26 -10.10 1.54
CA ILE A 95 2.92 -10.16 0.90
C ILE A 95 2.18 -11.43 1.33
N LEU A 96 2.84 -12.58 1.30
CA LEU A 96 2.22 -13.85 1.68
C LEU A 96 1.82 -13.89 3.15
N ASP A 97 2.68 -13.42 4.04
CA ASP A 97 2.41 -13.34 5.48
C ASP A 97 1.28 -12.35 5.79
N ARG A 98 1.29 -11.20 5.12
CA ARG A 98 0.18 -10.25 5.15
C ARG A 98 -1.12 -10.90 4.65
N ASN A 99 -1.09 -11.63 3.54
CA ASN A 99 -2.29 -12.31 3.03
C ASN A 99 -2.74 -13.49 3.91
N ARG A 100 -1.90 -14.00 4.81
CA ARG A 100 -2.28 -14.99 5.83
C ARG A 100 -2.94 -14.34 7.04
N THR A 101 -2.43 -13.20 7.51
CA THR A 101 -3.01 -12.42 8.61
C THR A 101 -4.31 -11.72 8.20
N ILE A 102 -4.45 -11.41 6.91
CA ILE A 102 -5.72 -11.10 6.25
C ILE A 102 -6.33 -12.42 5.79
N ALA A 103 -6.86 -13.25 6.70
CA ALA A 103 -7.64 -14.42 6.28
C ALA A 103 -8.57 -14.02 5.12
N PRO A 104 -8.61 -14.79 4.01
CA PRO A 104 -9.28 -14.35 2.78
C PRO A 104 -10.69 -13.96 3.15
N PHE A 105 -10.99 -12.67 2.95
CA PHE A 105 -12.29 -12.02 3.08
C PHE A 105 -13.39 -13.07 3.28
N LYS A 106 -13.63 -13.45 4.55
CA LYS A 106 -14.68 -14.42 4.81
C LYS A 106 -15.95 -13.66 4.52
N ARG A 107 -16.47 -13.77 3.28
CA ARG A 107 -17.75 -13.25 2.86
C ARG A 107 -18.78 -13.87 3.81
N ILE A 108 -19.08 -13.18 4.90
CA ILE A 108 -20.24 -13.50 5.71
C ILE A 108 -21.38 -12.85 4.94
N SER A 109 -21.96 -13.56 3.97
CA SER A 109 -23.13 -13.12 3.22
C SER A 109 -24.35 -13.07 4.14
N THR A 110 -24.34 -12.12 5.06
CA THR A 110 -25.55 -11.69 5.76
C THR A 110 -26.12 -10.57 4.93
N ALA A 111 -27.42 -10.61 4.65
CA ALA A 111 -28.11 -9.53 3.98
C ALA A 111 -27.80 -8.22 4.75
N ALA A 112 -27.15 -7.28 4.08
CA ALA A 112 -26.84 -5.99 4.68
C ALA A 112 -28.16 -5.22 4.85
N ASN A 113 -28.64 -5.09 6.09
CA ASN A 113 -29.81 -4.26 6.41
C ASN A 113 -29.43 -2.77 6.57
N SER A 114 -28.15 -2.43 6.48
CA SER A 114 -27.63 -1.05 6.57
C SER A 114 -27.30 -0.49 5.19
N SER A 115 -27.67 0.76 4.90
CA SER A 115 -27.28 1.49 3.69
C SER A 115 -25.86 2.08 3.75
N SER A 116 -25.18 1.99 4.90
CA SER A 116 -23.82 2.51 5.10
C SER A 116 -22.75 1.62 4.49
N ILE A 117 -21.83 2.20 3.71
CA ILE A 117 -20.68 1.49 3.12
C ILE A 117 -19.74 0.98 4.22
N PHE A 118 -19.63 1.69 5.33
CA PHE A 118 -18.83 1.33 6.49
C PHE A 118 -19.67 1.38 7.78
N GLN A 119 -19.41 0.48 8.72
CA GLN A 119 -20.07 0.42 10.02
C GLN A 119 -19.14 -0.19 11.08
N ILE A 120 -18.88 0.51 12.19
CA ILE A 120 -18.25 -0.10 13.37
C ILE A 120 -19.28 -0.98 14.07
N LEU A 121 -18.92 -2.23 14.36
CA LEU A 121 -19.78 -3.19 15.04
C LEU A 121 -19.45 -3.24 16.53
N ASN A 122 -18.17 -3.41 16.87
CA ASN A 122 -17.65 -3.36 18.24
C ASN A 122 -16.34 -2.58 18.26
N LYS A 123 -16.04 -1.89 19.36
CA LYS A 123 -14.76 -1.20 19.59
C LYS A 123 -14.45 -1.15 21.09
N ASP A 124 -13.26 -1.60 21.46
CA ASP A 124 -12.67 -1.39 22.78
C ASP A 124 -11.30 -0.69 22.64
N ALA A 125 -10.51 -0.62 23.71
CA ALA A 125 -9.23 0.09 23.72
C ALA A 125 -8.12 -0.58 22.87
N HIS A 126 -8.25 -1.88 22.58
CA HIS A 126 -7.21 -2.69 21.92
C HIS A 126 -7.73 -3.45 20.70
N SER A 127 -9.04 -3.63 20.56
CA SER A 127 -9.63 -4.35 19.44
C SER A 127 -10.88 -3.65 18.90
N ALA A 128 -11.14 -3.85 17.61
CA ALA A 128 -12.39 -3.43 17.00
C ALA A 128 -12.84 -4.41 15.92
N THR A 129 -14.14 -4.44 15.69
CA THR A 129 -14.71 -5.08 14.51
C THR A 129 -15.54 -4.06 13.74
N PHE A 130 -15.34 -4.02 12.43
CA PHE A 130 -16.09 -3.14 11.54
C PHE A 130 -16.50 -3.88 10.28
N ALA A 131 -17.50 -3.36 9.58
CA ALA A 131 -18.06 -3.96 8.39
C ALA A 131 -18.00 -3.03 7.19
N PHE A 132 -17.59 -3.55 6.04
CA PHE A 132 -17.86 -2.96 4.74
C PHE A 132 -19.10 -3.59 4.12
N ASN A 133 -20.00 -2.75 3.59
CA ASN A 133 -21.15 -3.19 2.82
C ASN A 133 -20.99 -2.68 1.38
N GLY A 134 -21.27 -3.55 0.42
CA GLY A 134 -21.30 -3.17 -0.99
C GLY A 134 -22.33 -3.96 -1.78
N SER A 135 -22.35 -3.72 -3.08
CA SER A 135 -23.22 -4.41 -4.02
C SER A 135 -22.37 -5.07 -5.10
N GLU A 136 -22.81 -6.21 -5.59
CA GLU A 136 -22.18 -6.83 -6.77
C GLU A 136 -22.51 -5.99 -8.02
N PRO A 137 -21.54 -5.79 -8.94
CA PRO A 137 -21.80 -5.07 -10.19
C PRO A 137 -23.00 -5.67 -10.93
N ASN A 138 -23.90 -4.82 -11.41
CA ASN A 138 -25.10 -5.21 -12.16
C ASN A 138 -26.03 -6.20 -11.42
N SER A 139 -26.01 -6.22 -10.09
CA SER A 139 -26.78 -7.16 -9.27
C SER A 139 -27.43 -6.46 -8.07
N ARG A 140 -28.60 -6.96 -7.64
CA ARG A 140 -29.23 -6.56 -6.36
C ARG A 140 -28.60 -7.25 -5.14
N LYS A 141 -27.65 -8.15 -5.36
CA LYS A 141 -26.96 -8.86 -4.27
C LYS A 141 -26.06 -7.89 -3.55
N ARG A 142 -26.32 -7.75 -2.25
CA ARG A 142 -25.48 -7.00 -1.32
C ARG A 142 -24.52 -7.96 -0.63
N TRP A 143 -23.30 -7.51 -0.41
CA TRP A 143 -22.33 -8.22 0.39
C TRP A 143 -21.99 -7.41 1.63
N ARG A 144 -21.70 -8.11 2.72
CA ARG A 144 -21.15 -7.56 3.96
C ARG A 144 -19.87 -8.31 4.28
N GLN A 145 -18.82 -7.58 4.58
CA GLN A 145 -17.57 -8.12 5.08
C GLN A 145 -17.33 -7.57 6.46
N VAL A 146 -17.14 -8.44 7.45
CA VAL A 146 -16.69 -8.05 8.79
C VAL A 146 -15.17 -8.22 8.86
N ILE A 147 -14.50 -7.24 9.45
CA ILE A 147 -13.05 -7.16 9.62
C ILE A 147 -12.77 -6.92 11.08
N GLU A 148 -11.84 -7.70 11.60
CA GLU A 148 -11.30 -7.56 12.95
C GLU A 148 -9.96 -6.83 12.85
N VAL A 149 -9.68 -5.98 13.83
CA VAL A 149 -8.43 -5.27 13.99
C VAL A 149 -8.01 -5.27 15.44
N ASP A 150 -6.75 -5.59 15.68
CA ASP A 150 -6.09 -5.45 16.97
C ASP A 150 -5.08 -4.30 16.87
N ALA A 151 -5.17 -3.35 17.80
CA ALA A 151 -4.19 -2.28 17.94
C ALA A 151 -2.86 -2.86 18.44
N LYS A 152 -1.75 -2.38 17.87
CA LYS A 152 -0.43 -2.70 18.41
C LYS A 152 -0.24 -2.06 19.78
N GLN A 153 0.74 -2.55 20.54
CA GLN A 153 1.06 -1.99 21.85
C GLN A 153 1.39 -0.49 21.74
N GLY A 154 0.59 0.34 22.43
CA GLY A 154 0.72 1.80 22.42
C GLY A 154 0.11 2.51 21.19
N GLU A 155 -0.53 1.77 20.27
CA GLU A 155 -1.26 2.34 19.14
C GLU A 155 -2.71 2.65 19.54
N ASP A 156 -3.23 3.77 19.05
CA ASP A 156 -4.63 4.12 19.20
C ASP A 156 -5.51 3.21 18.32
N ILE A 157 -6.63 2.72 18.86
CA ILE A 157 -7.52 1.79 18.15
C ILE A 157 -8.18 2.41 16.92
N ASP A 158 -8.47 3.70 16.92
CA ASP A 158 -9.05 4.38 15.77
C ASP A 158 -8.03 4.51 14.63
N LEU A 159 -6.78 4.81 14.97
CA LEU A 159 -5.67 4.78 14.02
C LEU A 159 -5.47 3.37 13.45
N ALA A 160 -5.58 2.33 14.29
CA ALA A 160 -5.49 0.95 13.84
C ALA A 160 -6.62 0.59 12.85
N ILE A 161 -7.87 1.00 13.12
CA ILE A 161 -9.01 0.85 12.19
C ILE A 161 -8.70 1.56 10.86
N VAL A 162 -8.27 2.83 10.90
CA VAL A 162 -7.97 3.60 9.68
C VAL A 162 -6.87 2.95 8.86
N ARG A 163 -5.76 2.55 9.50
CA ARG A 163 -4.67 1.84 8.81
C ARG A 163 -5.15 0.55 8.19
N ARG A 164 -6.04 -0.17 8.87
CA ARG A 164 -6.65 -1.38 8.32
C ARG A 164 -7.52 -1.09 7.09
N MET A 165 -8.30 -0.01 7.11
CA MET A 165 -9.09 0.43 5.95
C MET A 165 -8.19 0.82 4.78
N ILE A 166 -7.14 1.61 5.03
CA ILE A 166 -6.17 2.04 4.02
C ILE A 166 -5.48 0.85 3.39
N GLN A 167 -5.09 -0.13 4.20
CA GLN A 167 -4.49 -1.37 3.72
C GLN A 167 -5.43 -2.10 2.74
N ILE A 168 -6.72 -2.20 3.08
CA ILE A 168 -7.71 -2.83 2.20
C ILE A 168 -7.85 -2.04 0.91
N ILE A 169 -7.96 -0.71 0.99
CA ILE A 169 -8.02 0.15 -0.21
C ILE A 169 -6.79 -0.11 -1.09
N ARG A 170 -5.59 -0.14 -0.52
CA ARG A 170 -4.34 -0.39 -1.26
C ARG A 170 -4.23 -1.77 -1.88
N THR A 171 -4.81 -2.78 -1.24
CA THR A 171 -4.85 -4.14 -1.80
C THR A 171 -5.73 -4.21 -3.06
N TYR A 172 -6.81 -3.44 -3.12
CA TYR A 172 -7.78 -3.53 -4.22
C TYR A 172 -7.73 -2.39 -5.23
N TYR A 173 -7.07 -1.28 -4.89
CA TYR A 173 -6.99 -0.08 -5.72
C TYR A 173 -5.53 0.32 -5.89
N THR A 174 -5.07 0.33 -7.14
CA THR A 174 -3.77 0.85 -7.54
C THR A 174 -3.97 2.23 -8.17
N GLY A 175 -3.64 3.30 -7.43
CA GLY A 175 -3.74 4.68 -7.90
C GLY A 175 -4.82 5.50 -7.19
N ASP A 176 -5.47 6.39 -7.94
CA ASP A 176 -6.49 7.28 -7.37
C ASP A 176 -7.83 6.54 -7.27
N PHE A 177 -8.51 6.66 -6.13
CA PHE A 177 -9.82 6.10 -5.86
C PHE A 177 -10.82 7.21 -5.53
N ASN A 178 -12.08 7.00 -5.92
CA ASN A 178 -13.14 7.94 -5.63
C ASN A 178 -13.88 7.52 -4.36
N TRP A 179 -14.01 8.43 -3.40
CA TRP A 179 -14.71 8.25 -2.14
C TRP A 179 -15.92 9.20 -2.06
N GLU A 180 -17.12 8.67 -1.88
CA GLU A 180 -18.29 9.50 -1.58
C GLU A 180 -18.30 9.84 -0.09
N SER A 181 -17.93 11.08 0.24
CA SER A 181 -17.93 11.55 1.62
C SER A 181 -19.33 11.92 2.06
N ARG A 182 -19.79 11.33 3.16
CA ARG A 182 -21.06 11.71 3.79
C ARG A 182 -20.93 13.03 4.53
N ARG A 183 -19.77 13.25 5.15
CA ARG A 183 -19.47 14.48 5.89
C ARG A 183 -19.43 15.71 4.98
N LEU A 184 -18.84 15.56 3.79
CA LEU A 184 -18.67 16.66 2.84
C LEU A 184 -19.79 16.72 1.80
N GLY A 185 -20.66 15.71 1.73
CA GLY A 185 -21.76 15.65 0.75
C GLY A 185 -21.29 15.61 -0.71
N ARG A 186 -20.07 15.17 -0.98
CA ARG A 186 -19.45 15.15 -2.32
C ARG A 186 -18.51 13.97 -2.52
N THR A 187 -18.29 13.61 -3.77
CA THR A 187 -17.21 12.69 -4.16
C THR A 187 -15.86 13.39 -4.05
N VAL A 188 -14.92 12.75 -3.37
CA VAL A 188 -13.54 13.18 -3.22
C VAL A 188 -12.66 12.15 -3.92
N SER A 189 -11.83 12.60 -4.86
CA SER A 189 -10.77 11.74 -5.39
C SER A 189 -9.60 11.75 -4.42
N MET A 190 -9.11 10.56 -4.10
CA MET A 190 -8.06 10.33 -3.14
C MET A 190 -7.02 9.42 -3.74
N SER A 191 -5.75 9.70 -3.51
CA SER A 191 -4.69 8.81 -3.97
C SER A 191 -4.47 7.72 -2.94
N ALA A 192 -4.58 6.44 -3.34
CA ALA A 192 -4.20 5.29 -2.51
C ALA A 192 -2.69 5.03 -2.53
N ARG A 193 -1.90 5.91 -3.17
CA ARG A 193 -0.46 5.72 -3.30
C ARG A 193 0.23 5.75 -1.92
N PRO A 194 1.36 5.04 -1.76
CA PRO A 194 2.17 5.04 -0.55
C PRO A 194 2.44 6.43 0.04
N GLU A 195 2.84 7.37 -0.82
CA GLU A 195 3.20 8.75 -0.45
C GLU A 195 2.05 9.54 0.19
N ASP A 196 0.80 9.15 -0.05
CA ASP A 196 -0.36 9.86 0.44
C ASP A 196 -0.89 9.27 1.76
N THR A 197 -0.12 8.39 2.43
CA THR A 197 -0.56 7.71 3.67
C THR A 197 -1.06 8.70 4.72
N ALA A 198 -0.27 9.73 5.05
CA ALA A 198 -0.65 10.68 6.11
C ALA A 198 -1.90 11.48 5.73
N ALA A 199 -2.02 11.89 4.47
CA ALA A 199 -3.20 12.61 3.98
C ALA A 199 -4.45 11.72 3.98
N LEU A 200 -4.28 10.45 3.62
CA LEU A 200 -5.33 9.44 3.63
C LEU A 200 -5.73 9.08 5.07
N GLU A 201 -4.78 8.93 5.99
CA GLU A 201 -5.04 8.73 7.43
C GLU A 201 -5.83 9.91 7.99
N ASP A 202 -5.34 11.15 7.81
CA ASP A 202 -6.00 12.37 8.30
C ASP A 202 -7.40 12.58 7.69
N PHE A 203 -7.58 12.26 6.40
CA PHE A 203 -8.91 12.27 5.80
C PHE A 203 -9.83 11.24 6.44
N MET A 204 -9.39 9.99 6.58
CA MET A 204 -10.23 8.91 7.09
C MET A 204 -10.57 9.11 8.56
N MET A 205 -9.62 9.58 9.37
CA MET A 205 -9.88 9.95 10.77
C MET A 205 -10.99 11.00 10.86
N ARG A 206 -10.95 12.03 10.00
CA ARG A 206 -11.99 13.06 9.94
C ARG A 206 -13.30 12.58 9.35
N GLU A 207 -13.29 11.73 8.33
CA GLU A 207 -14.52 11.22 7.70
C GLU A 207 -15.35 10.38 8.69
N PHE A 208 -14.69 9.68 9.62
CA PHE A 208 -15.34 8.82 10.61
C PHE A 208 -15.41 9.42 12.03
N ASP A 209 -15.04 10.70 12.19
CA ASP A 209 -14.99 11.39 13.49
C ASP A 209 -14.21 10.62 14.57
N PHE A 210 -13.09 10.02 14.15
CA PHE A 210 -12.13 9.36 15.01
C PHE A 210 -11.21 10.36 15.72
N ARG A 211 -10.68 9.95 16.87
CA ARG A 211 -9.93 10.82 17.79
C ARG A 211 -8.43 10.83 17.53
#